data_AF-A0A534PTQ1-F1
#
_entry.id   AF-A0A534PTQ1-F1
#
_cell.length_a   1.000
_cell.length_b   1.000
_cell.length_c   1.000
_cell.angle_alpha   90.00
_cell.angle_beta   90.00
_cell.angle_gamma   90.00
#
_symmetry.space_group_name_H-M   'P 1'
#
loop_
_entity.id
_entity.type
_entity.pdbx_description
1 polymer ?
#
loop_
_entity_poly.entity_id
_entity_poly.type
_entity_poly.pdbx_seq_one_letter_code
_entity_poly.pdbx_strand_id
1 'polypeptide(L)'
;MSGAIPRMAWRPESMAEVAEAVRQCTADGLKLVPWGGGVALSRETAPEPYDVALDLEALKRVLIYDPEDFTVTAECGITLDDLRATLAAKQQELPLEGAEAWGATLGGVLAANASGARRRALGSPRDRVLGASFVTGDGVLAKSGGRVV
;
A
#
# COMPACT_ATOMS: atom_id res chain seq x y z
N MET A 1 -24.08 3.65 -1.71
CA MET A 1 -22.63 3.65 -1.40
C MET A 1 -22.27 5.06 -0.95
N SER A 2 -22.26 5.33 0.36
CA SER A 2 -21.94 6.65 0.91
C SER A 2 -20.43 6.74 1.16
N GLY A 3 -19.67 7.03 0.12
CA GLY A 3 -18.29 7.49 0.25
C GLY A 3 -18.25 8.99 0.09
N ALA A 4 -17.49 9.71 0.91
CA ALA A 4 -17.19 11.10 0.63
C ALA A 4 -16.49 11.20 -0.75
N ILE A 5 -16.99 12.06 -1.63
CA ILE A 5 -16.35 12.32 -2.93
C ILE A 5 -15.23 13.34 -2.67
N PRO A 6 -13.98 13.05 -3.05
CA PRO A 6 -12.90 14.01 -2.90
C PRO A 6 -13.13 15.22 -3.81
N ARG A 7 -12.61 16.37 -3.40
CA ARG A 7 -12.59 17.56 -4.27
C ARG A 7 -11.58 17.39 -5.40
N MET A 8 -10.47 16.70 -5.11
CA MET A 8 -9.33 16.52 -6.00
C MET A 8 -8.75 15.10 -5.85
N ALA A 9 -8.21 14.56 -6.94
CA ALA A 9 -7.43 13.33 -6.92
C ALA A 9 -6.03 13.62 -7.48
N TRP A 10 -5.01 13.24 -6.73
CA TRP A 10 -3.60 13.37 -7.13
C TRP A 10 -3.00 11.98 -7.28
N ARG A 11 -2.25 11.77 -8.36
CA ARG A 11 -1.65 10.47 -8.68
C ARG A 11 -0.14 10.60 -8.83
N PRO A 12 0.61 10.62 -7.72
CA PRO A 12 2.08 10.70 -7.76
C PRO A 12 2.68 9.42 -8.35
N GLU A 13 3.79 9.56 -9.05
CA GLU A 13 4.55 8.46 -9.68
C GLU A 13 5.87 8.16 -8.94
N SER A 14 6.16 8.92 -7.88
CA SER A 14 7.35 8.73 -7.06
C SER A 14 7.12 9.01 -5.57
N MET A 15 7.98 8.46 -4.72
CA MET A 15 7.95 8.73 -3.28
C MET A 15 8.22 10.21 -2.96
N ALA A 16 9.02 10.89 -3.79
CA ALA A 16 9.27 12.33 -3.67
C ALA A 16 8.00 13.15 -3.94
N GLU A 17 7.22 12.78 -4.96
CA GLU A 17 5.93 13.42 -5.25
C GLU A 17 4.88 13.14 -4.17
N VAL A 18 4.85 11.93 -3.59
CA VAL A 18 4.01 11.63 -2.42
C VAL A 18 4.37 12.58 -1.27
N ALA A 19 5.66 12.78 -1.01
CA ALA A 19 6.12 13.66 0.06
C ALA A 19 5.76 15.13 -0.20
N GLU A 20 5.85 15.58 -1.44
CA GLU A 20 5.44 16.93 -1.84
C GLU A 20 3.93 17.14 -1.70
N ALA A 21 3.12 16.17 -2.16
CA ALA A 21 1.68 16.19 -2.00
C ALA A 21 1.29 16.33 -0.51
N VAL A 22 1.92 15.56 0.37
CA VAL A 22 1.63 15.65 1.82
C VAL A 22 2.04 17.00 2.37
N ARG A 23 3.23 17.53 2.02
CA ARG A 23 3.66 18.88 2.44
C ARG A 23 2.68 19.95 1.98
N GLN A 24 2.24 19.89 0.73
CA GLN A 24 1.29 20.84 0.16
C GLN A 24 -0.05 20.79 0.90
N CYS A 25 -0.63 19.61 1.10
CA CYS A 25 -1.89 19.47 1.85
C CYS A 25 -1.76 19.97 3.29
N THR A 26 -0.64 19.70 3.96
CA THR A 26 -0.39 20.18 5.32
C THR A 26 -0.24 21.71 5.37
N ALA A 27 0.43 22.32 4.39
CA ALA A 27 0.56 23.78 4.29
C ALA A 27 -0.80 24.46 4.01
N ASP A 28 -1.63 23.85 3.17
CA ASP A 28 -2.91 24.39 2.73
C ASP A 28 -4.09 24.03 3.66
N GLY A 29 -3.85 23.21 4.70
CA GLY A 29 -4.89 22.73 5.62
C GLY A 29 -5.89 21.77 4.97
N LEU A 30 -5.50 21.05 3.92
CA LEU A 30 -6.34 20.12 3.17
C LEU A 30 -6.35 18.73 3.81
N LYS A 31 -7.54 18.12 3.93
CA LYS A 31 -7.68 16.73 4.38
C LYS A 31 -7.31 15.78 3.24
N LEU A 32 -6.24 15.02 3.43
CA LEU A 32 -5.75 14.03 2.47
C LEU A 32 -6.07 12.60 2.93
N VAL A 33 -6.52 11.76 2.00
CA VAL A 33 -6.73 10.32 2.21
C VAL A 33 -5.89 9.53 1.21
N PRO A 34 -4.96 8.66 1.66
CA PRO A 34 -4.25 7.75 0.76
C PRO A 34 -5.20 6.71 0.19
N TRP A 35 -5.04 6.42 -1.11
CA TRP A 35 -5.92 5.55 -1.86
C TRP A 35 -5.13 4.50 -2.63
N GLY A 36 -5.46 3.22 -2.40
CA GLY A 36 -5.00 2.08 -3.20
C GLY A 36 -6.15 1.55 -4.05
N GLY A 37 -6.37 0.24 -4.10
CA GLY A 37 -7.46 -0.33 -4.91
C GLY A 37 -8.90 -0.13 -4.39
N GLY A 38 -9.12 0.67 -3.34
CA GLY A 38 -10.46 0.97 -2.80
C GLY A 38 -11.25 -0.20 -2.19
N VAL A 39 -10.72 -1.43 -2.19
CA VAL A 39 -11.44 -2.66 -1.82
C VAL A 39 -11.85 -2.72 -0.34
N ALA A 40 -11.11 -2.06 0.54
CA ALA A 40 -11.35 -2.08 1.99
C ALA A 40 -12.57 -1.24 2.40
N LEU A 41 -13.01 -0.29 1.57
CA LEU A 41 -14.10 0.65 1.89
C LEU A 41 -15.48 -0.01 2.03
N SER A 42 -15.61 -1.26 1.55
CA SER A 42 -16.80 -2.07 1.79
C SER A 42 -16.87 -2.63 3.22
N ARG A 43 -15.73 -2.68 3.92
CA ARG A 43 -15.56 -3.32 5.24
C ARG A 43 -15.17 -2.31 6.33
N GLU A 44 -14.73 -1.12 5.95
CA GLU A 44 -14.33 -0.04 6.84
C GLU A 44 -15.32 1.12 6.80
N THR A 45 -15.28 1.99 7.82
CA THR A 45 -16.06 3.22 7.81
C THR A 45 -15.59 4.09 6.65
N ALA A 46 -16.53 4.50 5.80
CA ALA A 46 -16.22 5.44 4.72
C ALA A 46 -15.54 6.69 5.30
N PRO A 47 -14.53 7.25 4.62
CA PRO A 47 -13.84 8.43 5.12
C PRO A 47 -14.84 9.57 5.31
N GLU A 48 -14.62 10.36 6.38
CA GLU A 48 -15.25 11.68 6.52
C GLU A 48 -14.96 12.52 5.26
N PRO A 49 -15.77 13.57 4.99
CA PRO A 49 -15.46 14.52 3.92
C PRO A 49 -14.00 14.96 3.94
N TYR A 50 -13.33 14.78 2.79
CA TYR A 50 -11.92 15.03 2.59
C TYR A 50 -11.69 15.76 1.27
N ASP A 51 -10.56 16.46 1.16
CA ASP A 51 -10.25 17.32 0.02
C ASP A 51 -9.51 16.56 -1.07
N VAL A 52 -8.51 15.75 -0.70
CA VAL A 52 -7.58 15.11 -1.63
C VAL A 52 -7.57 13.59 -1.48
N ALA A 53 -7.92 12.87 -2.54
CA ALA A 53 -7.57 11.46 -2.69
C ALA A 53 -6.15 11.36 -3.27
N LEU A 54 -5.23 10.71 -2.55
CA LEU A 54 -3.89 10.44 -3.05
C LEU A 54 -3.84 9.02 -3.63
N ASP A 55 -4.05 8.90 -4.94
CA ASP A 55 -4.02 7.65 -5.70
C ASP A 55 -2.58 7.14 -5.82
N LEU A 56 -2.30 6.04 -5.13
CA LEU A 56 -0.97 5.42 -5.08
C LEU A 56 -0.81 4.29 -6.12
N GLU A 57 -1.80 4.00 -6.96
CA GLU A 57 -1.76 2.88 -7.91
C GLU A 57 -0.71 3.04 -9.03
N ALA A 58 -0.17 4.25 -9.23
CA ALA A 58 0.96 4.45 -10.14
C ALA A 58 2.28 3.87 -9.60
N LEU A 59 2.41 3.75 -8.27
CA LEU A 59 3.57 3.19 -7.59
C LEU A 59 3.47 1.66 -7.53
N LYS A 60 3.69 0.97 -8.65
CA LYS A 60 3.40 -0.46 -8.81
C LYS A 60 4.57 -1.34 -9.25
N ARG A 61 5.81 -0.87 -9.09
CA ARG A 61 7.02 -1.61 -9.49
C ARG A 61 7.48 -2.60 -8.42
N VAL A 62 8.00 -3.74 -8.85
CA VAL A 62 8.90 -4.56 -8.04
C VAL A 62 10.29 -3.92 -8.13
N LEU A 63 10.82 -3.49 -6.99
CA LEU A 63 12.09 -2.76 -6.90
C LEU A 63 13.28 -3.71 -6.77
N ILE A 64 13.13 -4.74 -5.93
CA ILE A 64 14.13 -5.77 -5.67
C ILE A 64 13.40 -7.09 -5.47
N TYR A 65 13.90 -8.17 -6.07
CA TYR A 65 13.40 -9.52 -5.83
C TYR A 65 14.58 -10.48 -5.74
N ASP A 66 14.78 -11.04 -4.54
CA ASP A 66 15.83 -12.00 -4.21
C ASP A 66 15.16 -13.35 -3.87
N PRO A 67 14.97 -14.25 -4.86
CA PRO A 67 14.22 -15.49 -4.67
C PRO A 67 14.93 -16.45 -3.71
N GLU A 68 16.26 -16.46 -3.70
CA GLU A 68 17.07 -17.33 -2.83
C GLU A 68 16.87 -17.00 -1.34
N ASP A 69 16.68 -15.72 -1.03
CA ASP A 69 16.44 -15.23 0.32
C ASP A 69 14.94 -15.14 0.67
N PHE A 70 14.05 -15.50 -0.26
CA PHE A 70 12.60 -15.33 -0.14
C PHE A 70 12.18 -13.90 0.24
N THR A 71 12.86 -12.90 -0.33
CA THR A 71 12.53 -11.49 -0.08
C THR A 71 12.15 -10.75 -1.35
N VAL A 72 11.19 -9.84 -1.21
CA VAL A 72 10.76 -8.95 -2.29
C VAL A 72 10.50 -7.56 -1.72
N THR A 73 10.99 -6.54 -2.42
CA THR A 73 10.71 -5.13 -2.16
C THR A 73 9.89 -4.61 -3.33
N ALA A 74 8.71 -4.09 -3.07
CA ALA A 74 7.80 -3.57 -4.08
C ALA A 74 7.14 -2.27 -3.61
N GLU A 75 6.69 -1.48 -4.57
CA GLU A 75 5.94 -0.25 -4.32
C GLU A 75 4.51 -0.55 -3.84
N CYS A 76 3.94 0.36 -3.05
CA CYS A 76 2.70 0.13 -2.31
C CYS A 76 1.44 0.02 -3.18
N GLY A 77 1.47 0.53 -4.41
CA GLY A 77 0.37 0.48 -5.38
C GLY A 77 0.33 -0.80 -6.20
N ILE A 78 1.33 -1.69 -6.12
CA ILE A 78 1.27 -2.99 -6.82
C ILE A 78 0.10 -3.81 -6.30
N THR A 79 -0.63 -4.47 -7.19
CA THR A 79 -1.70 -5.39 -6.78
C THR A 79 -1.11 -6.68 -6.22
N LEU A 80 -1.83 -7.35 -5.30
CA LEU A 80 -1.40 -8.66 -4.83
C LEU A 80 -1.33 -9.69 -5.97
N ASP A 81 -2.17 -9.56 -7.00
CA ASP A 81 -2.20 -10.50 -8.12
C ASP A 81 -0.99 -10.32 -9.05
N ASP A 82 -0.61 -9.08 -9.35
CA ASP A 82 0.62 -8.80 -10.12
C ASP A 82 1.87 -9.26 -9.36
N LEU A 83 1.89 -9.06 -8.05
CA LEU A 83 2.99 -9.52 -7.20
C LEU A 83 3.04 -11.05 -7.15
N ARG A 84 1.89 -11.73 -6.99
CA ARG A 84 1.81 -13.21 -7.07
C ARG A 84 2.29 -13.74 -8.41
N ALA A 85 1.89 -13.11 -9.52
CA ALA A 85 2.36 -13.50 -10.85
C ALA A 85 3.89 -13.39 -10.97
N THR A 86 4.48 -12.34 -10.39
CA THR A 86 5.93 -12.17 -10.35
C THR A 86 6.62 -13.29 -9.57
N LEU A 87 6.11 -13.64 -8.39
CA LEU A 87 6.68 -14.72 -7.56
C LEU A 87 6.48 -16.12 -8.16
N ALA A 88 5.35 -16.34 -8.84
CA ALA A 88 5.03 -17.59 -9.49
C ALA A 88 6.04 -17.96 -10.59
N ALA A 89 6.68 -16.97 -11.23
CA ALA A 89 7.76 -17.20 -12.19
C ALA A 89 8.99 -17.91 -11.59
N LYS A 90 9.10 -17.92 -10.24
CA LYS A 90 10.12 -18.66 -9.48
C LYS A 90 9.52 -19.76 -8.61
N GLN A 91 8.29 -20.17 -8.89
CA GLN A 91 7.56 -21.21 -8.13
C GLN A 91 7.37 -20.84 -6.64
N GLN A 92 7.29 -19.53 -6.34
CA GLN A 92 7.07 -19.02 -4.98
C GLN A 92 5.64 -18.49 -4.83
N GLU A 93 5.12 -18.60 -3.61
CA GLU A 93 3.81 -18.05 -3.23
C GLU A 93 4.00 -16.79 -2.39
N LEU A 94 3.16 -15.77 -2.62
CA LEU A 94 3.05 -14.63 -1.73
C LEU A 94 2.25 -15.02 -0.47
N PRO A 95 2.85 -15.02 0.74
CA PRO A 95 2.16 -15.41 1.97
C PRO A 95 1.27 -14.28 2.53
N LEU A 96 0.60 -13.54 1.64
CA LEU A 96 -0.32 -12.46 1.97
C LEU A 96 -1.70 -12.73 1.38
N GLU A 97 -2.71 -12.59 2.22
CA GLU A 97 -4.11 -12.65 1.86
C GLU A 97 -4.74 -11.29 2.12
N GLY A 98 -5.33 -10.67 1.10
CA GLY A 98 -6.14 -9.46 1.25
C GLY A 98 -7.62 -9.79 1.43
N ALA A 99 -8.46 -8.76 1.56
CA ALA A 99 -9.86 -8.94 1.18
C ALA A 99 -9.88 -9.52 -0.24
N GLU A 100 -10.59 -10.62 -0.47
CA GLU A 100 -10.61 -11.42 -1.71
C GLU A 100 -11.25 -10.67 -2.91
N ALA A 101 -11.06 -9.35 -2.98
CA ALA A 101 -11.50 -8.49 -4.06
C ALA A 101 -10.33 -8.17 -4.99
N TRP A 102 -10.59 -8.31 -6.29
CA TRP A 102 -9.68 -7.88 -7.34
C TRP A 102 -9.27 -6.42 -7.11
N GLY A 103 -7.98 -6.12 -7.32
CA GLY A 103 -7.43 -4.78 -7.16
C GLY A 103 -6.86 -4.47 -5.77
N ALA A 104 -6.86 -5.40 -4.80
CA ALA A 104 -6.19 -5.17 -3.52
C ALA A 104 -4.68 -4.86 -3.71
N THR A 105 -4.24 -3.68 -3.27
CA THR A 105 -2.84 -3.27 -3.36
C THR A 105 -2.05 -3.68 -2.12
N LEU A 106 -0.73 -3.89 -2.29
CA LEU A 106 0.19 -4.24 -1.20
C LEU A 106 0.09 -3.24 -0.04
N GLY A 107 0.10 -1.94 -0.36
CA GLY A 107 -0.03 -0.86 0.61
C GLY A 107 -1.35 -0.88 1.36
N GLY A 108 -2.47 -1.12 0.67
CA GLY A 108 -3.78 -1.21 1.31
C GLY A 108 -3.88 -2.38 2.28
N VAL A 109 -3.36 -3.55 1.88
CA VAL A 109 -3.34 -4.75 2.73
C VAL A 109 -2.47 -4.55 3.96
N LEU A 110 -1.32 -3.90 3.81
CA LEU A 110 -0.43 -3.57 4.94
C LEU A 110 -1.06 -2.53 5.87
N ALA A 111 -1.65 -1.46 5.33
CA ALA A 111 -2.28 -0.39 6.10
C ALA A 111 -3.44 -0.91 6.96
N ALA A 112 -4.29 -1.78 6.40
CA ALA A 112 -5.40 -2.40 7.12
C ALA A 112 -4.98 -3.63 7.94
N ASN A 113 -3.72 -4.09 7.83
CA ASN A 113 -3.26 -5.40 8.31
C ASN A 113 -4.25 -6.53 7.96
N ALA A 114 -4.81 -6.47 6.74
CA ALA A 114 -5.90 -7.32 6.29
C ALA A 114 -5.43 -8.79 6.20
N SER A 115 -6.25 -9.73 6.61
CA SER A 115 -5.89 -11.15 6.55
C SER A 115 -7.06 -12.00 6.10
N GLY A 116 -6.74 -13.12 5.45
CA GLY A 116 -7.71 -14.12 5.01
C GLY A 116 -7.78 -15.35 5.91
N ALA A 117 -8.40 -16.40 5.38
CA ALA A 117 -8.67 -17.64 6.10
C ALA A 117 -7.40 -18.37 6.57
N ARG A 118 -6.27 -18.20 5.86
CA ARG A 118 -5.00 -18.86 6.19
C ARG A 118 -4.17 -18.07 7.21
N ARG A 119 -4.69 -17.02 7.83
CA ARG A 119 -3.98 -16.24 8.88
C ARG A 119 -3.35 -17.12 9.97
N ARG A 120 -3.99 -18.22 10.37
CA ARG A 120 -3.41 -19.15 11.36
C ARG A 120 -2.13 -19.84 10.89
N ALA A 121 -2.03 -20.15 9.61
CA ALA A 121 -0.87 -20.82 9.02
C ALA A 121 0.19 -19.81 8.54
N LEU A 122 -0.26 -18.68 7.99
CA LEU A 122 0.61 -17.70 7.34
C LEU A 122 0.93 -16.47 8.21
N GLY A 123 0.32 -16.32 9.38
CA GLY A 123 0.42 -15.09 10.15
C GLY A 123 -0.37 -13.94 9.50
N SER A 124 -0.14 -12.73 10.01
CA SER A 124 -0.71 -11.49 9.49
C SER A 124 0.29 -10.74 8.60
N PRO A 125 -0.16 -9.81 7.74
CA PRO A 125 0.75 -9.06 6.88
C PRO A 125 1.92 -8.40 7.61
N ARG A 126 1.68 -7.84 8.80
CA ARG A 126 2.76 -7.24 9.62
C ARG A 126 3.85 -8.23 10.02
N ASP A 127 3.53 -9.53 10.12
CA ASP A 127 4.50 -10.57 10.48
C ASP A 127 5.42 -10.92 9.29
N ARG A 128 5.13 -10.38 8.10
CA ARG A 128 5.86 -10.61 6.84
C ARG A 128 6.68 -9.39 6.39
N VAL A 129 6.62 -8.27 7.11
CA VAL A 129 7.34 -7.04 6.75
C VAL A 129 8.72 -7.02 7.42
N LEU A 130 9.77 -7.00 6.60
CA LEU A 130 11.15 -6.81 7.07
C LEU A 130 11.49 -5.32 7.28
N GLY A 131 10.85 -4.45 6.49
CA GLY A 131 10.99 -3.00 6.59
C GLY A 131 10.10 -2.28 5.59
N ALA A 132 9.95 -0.97 5.78
CA ALA A 132 9.17 -0.11 4.91
C ALA A 132 9.81 1.28 4.80
N SER A 133 9.63 1.90 3.64
CA SER A 133 9.85 3.34 3.46
C SER A 133 8.48 4.00 3.36
N PHE A 134 8.28 5.11 4.06
CA PHE A 134 6.98 5.78 4.13
C PHE A 134 7.13 7.30 4.22
N VAL A 135 6.03 8.00 3.95
CA VAL A 135 5.90 9.45 4.11
C VAL A 135 5.05 9.70 5.35
N THR A 136 5.54 10.55 6.24
CA THR A 136 4.86 10.99 7.46
C THR A 136 3.87 12.13 7.17
N GLY A 137 3.00 12.48 8.12
CA GLY A 137 1.96 13.51 7.92
C GLY A 137 2.47 14.93 7.67
N ASP A 138 3.73 15.21 8.00
CA ASP A 138 4.47 16.44 7.69
C ASP A 138 5.29 16.33 6.39
N GLY A 139 5.14 15.21 5.66
CA GLY A 139 5.78 15.00 4.37
C GLY A 139 7.27 14.65 4.46
N VAL A 140 7.74 14.16 5.61
CA VAL A 140 9.11 13.66 5.78
C VAL A 140 9.21 12.22 5.30
N LEU A 141 10.24 11.95 4.47
CA LEU A 141 10.62 10.60 4.07
C LEU A 141 11.27 9.87 5.26
N ALA A 142 10.67 8.76 5.65
CA ALA A 142 11.15 7.93 6.74
C ALA A 142 11.30 6.47 6.29
N LYS A 143 12.14 5.73 7.02
CA LYS A 143 12.38 4.30 6.83
C LYS A 143 12.42 3.60 8.18
N SER A 144 11.84 2.41 8.25
CA SER A 144 11.94 1.53 9.41
C SER A 144 12.27 0.11 8.97
N GLY A 145 13.16 -0.55 9.70
CA GLY A 145 13.66 -1.88 9.35
C GLY A 145 14.35 -1.92 7.98
N GLY A 146 14.43 -3.12 7.43
CA GLY A 146 14.99 -3.35 6.11
C GLY A 146 15.57 -4.75 5.97
N ARG A 147 16.00 -5.06 4.76
CA ARG A 147 16.79 -6.25 4.48
C ARG A 147 18.10 -6.19 5.28
N VAL A 148 18.38 -7.25 6.03
CA VAL A 148 19.67 -7.51 6.66
C VAL A 148 20.38 -8.57 5.84
N VAL A 149 21.62 -8.30 5.42
CA VAL A 149 22.52 -9.25 4.76
C VAL A 149 23.73 -9.49 5.64
#